data_AF-A0A090QU29-F1
#
_entry.id   AF-A0A090QU29-F1
#
_cell.length_a   1.000
_cell.length_b   1.000
_cell.length_c   1.000
_cell.angle_alpha   90.00
_cell.angle_beta   90.00
_cell.angle_gamma   90.00
#
_symmetry.space_group_name_H-M   'P 1'
#
loop_
_entity.id
_entity.type
_entity.pdbx_description
1 polymer ?
#
loop_
_entity_poly.entity_id
_entity_poly.type
_entity_poly.pdbx_seq_one_letter_code
_entity_poly.pdbx_strand_id
1 'polypeptide(L)'
;MATNNVMAKAGKVLDMMGCLHESLTPSAKRIADFVLANPADVTKLSIAELSQAVNAGEATIIRFCRTLGFKRLSGFQNGVSH
;
A
#
# COMPACT_ATOMS: atom_id res chain seq x y z
N MET A 1 6.66 -29.01 4.53
CA MET A 1 5.32 -28.56 4.10
C MET A 1 5.00 -27.27 4.85
N ALA A 2 5.14 -26.12 4.22
CA ALA A 2 4.70 -24.83 4.78
C ALA A 2 4.25 -23.91 3.64
N THR A 3 3.29 -24.40 2.85
CA THR A 3 2.45 -23.57 2.01
C THR A 3 1.23 -23.21 2.84
N ASN A 4 0.84 -21.93 2.84
CA ASN A 4 -0.46 -21.37 3.29
C ASN A 4 -0.34 -20.30 4.39
N ASN A 5 0.18 -19.12 4.02
CA ASN A 5 -0.33 -17.87 4.62
C ASN A 5 -0.16 -16.63 3.72
N VAL A 6 0.21 -16.80 2.45
CA VAL A 6 0.52 -15.68 1.55
C VAL A 6 -0.77 -15.15 0.89
N MET A 7 -1.69 -16.02 0.48
CA MET A 7 -2.95 -15.68 -0.20
C MET A 7 -3.99 -14.93 0.66
N ALA A 8 -3.86 -14.97 2.00
CA ALA A 8 -4.80 -14.27 2.88
C ALA A 8 -4.39 -12.80 3.13
N LYS A 9 -3.25 -12.33 2.60
CA LYS A 9 -2.71 -10.99 2.91
C LYS A 9 -3.16 -9.89 1.93
N ALA A 10 -3.25 -10.07 0.61
CA ALA A 10 -3.68 -8.99 -0.28
C ALA A 10 -5.14 -8.64 -0.14
N GLY A 11 -6.01 -9.65 -0.02
CA GLY A 11 -7.40 -9.42 0.32
C GLY A 11 -7.51 -8.55 1.58
N LYS A 12 -6.67 -8.82 2.59
CA LYS A 12 -6.64 -8.04 3.84
C LYS A 12 -6.05 -6.63 3.68
N VAL A 13 -5.02 -6.43 2.84
CA VAL A 13 -4.39 -5.11 2.70
C VAL A 13 -5.30 -4.16 1.94
N LEU A 14 -5.91 -4.60 0.84
CA LEU A 14 -6.87 -3.80 0.08
C LEU A 14 -8.13 -3.51 0.92
N ASP A 15 -8.65 -4.51 1.63
CA ASP A 15 -9.80 -4.36 2.53
C ASP A 15 -9.49 -3.40 3.70
N MET A 16 -8.33 -3.53 4.34
CA MET A 16 -7.89 -2.64 5.41
C MET A 16 -7.72 -1.18 4.92
N MET A 17 -7.25 -0.97 3.69
CA MET A 17 -7.21 0.36 3.09
C MET A 17 -8.60 0.93 2.86
N GLY A 18 -9.57 0.12 2.46
CA GLY A 18 -10.99 0.51 2.37
C GLY A 18 -11.58 0.88 3.73
N CYS A 19 -11.39 0.04 4.75
CA CYS A 19 -11.92 0.30 6.10
C CYS A 19 -11.30 1.54 6.76
N LEU A 20 -10.00 1.78 6.55
CA LEU A 20 -9.31 2.94 7.13
C LEU A 20 -9.50 4.22 6.31
N HIS A 21 -10.01 4.12 5.08
CA HIS A 21 -10.00 5.20 4.10
C HIS A 21 -10.50 6.52 4.69
N GLU A 22 -11.65 6.52 5.36
CA GLU A 22 -12.26 7.72 5.94
C GLU A 22 -11.38 8.40 6.99
N SER A 23 -10.60 7.62 7.74
CA SER A 23 -9.68 8.07 8.80
C SER A 23 -8.30 8.50 8.29
N LEU A 24 -8.01 8.31 7.00
CA LEU A 24 -6.74 8.70 6.41
C LEU A 24 -6.66 10.22 6.16
N THR A 25 -5.44 10.76 6.27
CA THR A 25 -5.16 12.14 5.82
C THR A 25 -5.37 12.26 4.31
N PRO A 26 -5.58 13.48 3.76
CA PRO A 26 -5.78 13.66 2.32
C PRO A 26 -4.68 13.03 1.45
N SER A 27 -3.41 13.12 1.88
CA SER A 27 -2.29 12.50 1.17
C SER A 27 -2.31 10.97 1.27
N ALA A 28 -2.71 10.42 2.41
CA ALA A 28 -2.83 8.97 2.58
C ALA A 28 -4.03 8.39 1.81
N LYS A 29 -5.14 9.13 1.70
CA LYS A 29 -6.27 8.78 0.83
C LYS A 29 -5.84 8.64 -0.62
N ARG A 30 -5.11 9.64 -1.16
CA ARG A 30 -4.56 9.57 -2.53
C ARG A 30 -3.69 8.34 -2.76
N ILE A 31 -2.85 7.97 -1.78
CA ILE A 31 -2.03 6.76 -1.86
C ILE A 31 -2.93 5.52 -1.92
N ALA A 32 -3.90 5.41 -1.00
CA ALA A 32 -4.84 4.29 -0.98
C ALA A 32 -5.65 4.18 -2.28
N ASP A 33 -6.18 5.31 -2.78
CA ASP A 33 -6.94 5.38 -4.04
C ASP A 33 -6.12 4.91 -5.23
N PHE A 34 -4.87 5.39 -5.34
CA PHE A 34 -3.97 4.97 -6.40
C PHE A 34 -3.67 3.47 -6.36
N VAL A 35 -3.46 2.92 -5.15
CA VAL A 35 -3.19 1.48 -4.96
C VAL A 35 -4.42 0.63 -5.24
N LEU A 36 -5.61 1.07 -4.82
CA LEU A 36 -6.87 0.38 -5.08
C LEU A 36 -7.21 0.38 -6.58
N ALA A 37 -6.92 1.49 -7.27
CA ALA A 37 -7.14 1.60 -8.71
C ALA A 37 -6.10 0.82 -9.54
N ASN A 38 -4.83 0.81 -9.12
CA ASN A 38 -3.71 0.26 -9.90
C ASN A 38 -2.80 -0.65 -9.06
N PRO A 39 -3.32 -1.74 -8.45
CA PRO A 39 -2.53 -2.59 -7.56
C PRO A 39 -1.34 -3.25 -8.28
N ALA A 40 -1.51 -3.61 -9.55
CA ALA A 40 -0.49 -4.26 -10.36
C ALA A 40 0.67 -3.34 -10.78
N ASP A 41 0.45 -2.02 -10.79
CA ASP A 41 1.50 -1.05 -11.11
C ASP A 41 2.28 -0.68 -9.85
N VAL A 42 1.60 -0.53 -8.71
CA VAL A 42 2.24 -0.23 -7.42
C VAL A 42 3.33 -1.24 -7.07
N THR A 43 3.18 -2.51 -7.44
CA THR A 43 4.19 -3.55 -7.19
C THR A 43 5.47 -3.36 -8.00
N LYS A 44 5.43 -2.55 -9.08
CA LYS A 44 6.56 -2.27 -9.97
C LYS A 44 7.21 -0.91 -9.71
N LEU A 45 6.49 0.02 -9.09
CA LEU A 45 6.97 1.38 -8.85
C LEU A 45 8.02 1.43 -7.73
N SER A 46 9.03 2.27 -7.89
CA SER A 46 9.89 2.71 -6.80
C SER A 46 9.16 3.72 -5.89
N ILE A 47 9.73 4.00 -4.71
CA ILE A 47 9.15 4.99 -3.78
C ILE A 47 9.08 6.39 -4.38
N ALA A 48 10.08 6.76 -5.19
CA ALA A 48 10.14 8.05 -5.88
C ALA A 48 9.07 8.16 -6.96
N GLU A 49 8.86 7.10 -7.76
CA GLU A 49 7.81 7.07 -8.77
C GLU A 49 6.42 7.07 -8.13
N LEU A 50 6.23 6.32 -7.05
CA LEU A 50 4.98 6.35 -6.29
C LEU A 50 4.72 7.75 -5.69
N SER A 51 5.76 8.41 -5.17
CA SER A 51 5.71 9.79 -4.67
C SER A 51 5.26 10.77 -5.74
N GLN A 52 5.76 10.63 -6.96
CA GLN A 52 5.34 11.46 -8.08
C GLN A 52 3.89 11.16 -8.50
N ALA A 53 3.52 9.87 -8.59
CA ALA A 53 2.18 9.44 -9.01
C ALA A 53 1.08 9.93 -8.06
N VAL A 54 1.32 9.87 -6.75
CA VAL A 54 0.33 10.22 -5.71
C VAL A 54 0.48 11.64 -5.18
N ASN A 55 1.50 12.38 -5.65
CA ASN A 55 1.88 13.71 -5.18
C ASN A 55 1.99 13.77 -3.65
N ALA A 56 2.77 12.85 -3.07
CA ALA A 56 3.03 12.80 -1.65
C ALA A 56 4.50 12.47 -1.40
N GLY A 57 5.17 13.20 -0.49
CA GLY A 57 6.57 12.95 -0.21
C GLY A 57 6.84 11.53 0.29
N GLU A 58 8.02 10.99 0.00
CA GLU A 58 8.43 9.62 0.34
C GLU A 58 8.22 9.27 1.82
N ALA A 59 8.49 10.21 2.73
CA ALA A 59 8.26 10.02 4.16
C ALA A 59 6.78 9.77 4.50
N THR A 60 5.85 10.36 3.75
CA THR A 60 4.40 10.13 3.87
C THR A 60 4.05 8.72 3.44
N ILE A 61 4.64 8.23 2.34
CA ILE A 61 4.45 6.87 1.84
C ILE A 61 4.96 5.84 2.84
N ILE A 62 6.16 6.07 3.41
CA ILE A 62 6.71 5.19 4.45
C ILE A 62 5.82 5.20 5.70
N ARG A 63 5.34 6.37 6.13
CA ARG A 63 4.38 6.46 7.23
C ARG A 63 3.09 5.70 6.94
N PHE A 64 2.54 5.84 5.74
CA PHE A 64 1.35 5.12 5.30
C PHE A 64 1.56 3.59 5.35
N CYS A 65 2.67 3.10 4.80
CA CYS A 65 3.04 1.68 4.88
C CYS A 65 3.09 1.19 6.33
N ARG A 66 3.64 2.00 7.25
CA ARG A 66 3.73 1.68 8.68
C ARG A 66 2.37 1.65 9.37
N THR A 67 1.43 2.51 8.99
CA THR A 67 0.04 2.47 9.47
C THR A 67 -0.62 1.14 9.16
N LEU A 68 -0.28 0.54 8.01
CA LEU A 68 -0.76 -0.79 7.59
C LEU A 68 0.11 -1.95 8.14
N GLY A 69 1.07 -1.66 9.03
CA GLY A 69 1.92 -2.67 9.66
C GLY A 69 3.19 -3.03 8.86
N PHE A 70 3.49 -2.34 7.76
CA PHE A 70 4.67 -2.59 6.95
C PHE A 70 5.82 -1.66 7.31
N LYS A 71 7.02 -2.22 7.53
CA LYS A 71 8.22 -1.43 7.84
C LYS A 71 8.83 -0.72 6.62
N ARG A 72 8.55 -1.21 5.41
CA ARG A 72 9.15 -0.76 4.14
C ARG A 72 8.12 -0.86 3.01
N LEU A 73 8.32 -0.05 1.96
CA LEU A 73 7.49 -0.07 0.76
C LEU A 73 7.44 -1.47 0.11
N SER A 74 8.58 -2.16 -0.02
CA SER A 74 8.61 -3.51 -0.61
C SER A 74 7.76 -4.53 0.15
N GLY A 75 7.64 -4.37 1.48
CA GLY A 75 6.75 -5.22 2.27
C GLY A 75 5.27 -4.96 1.96
N PHE A 76 4.92 -3.69 1.75
CA PHE A 76 3.59 -3.28 1.32
C PHE A 76 3.28 -3.77 -0.10
N GLN A 77 4.21 -3.62 -1.05
CA GLN A 77 4.08 -4.12 -2.43
C GLN A 77 3.82 -5.63 -2.47
N ASN A 78 4.59 -6.41 -1.70
CA ASN A 78 4.35 -7.84 -1.57
C ASN A 78 2.96 -8.15 -0.97
N GLY A 79 2.48 -7.28 -0.08
CA GLY A 79 1.13 -7.37 0.47
C GLY A 79 0.04 -7.05 -0.55
N VAL A 80 0.27 -6.15 -1.51
CA VAL A 80 -0.69 -5.80 -2.57
C VAL A 80 -0.73 -6.86 -3.68
N SER A 81 0.40 -7.53 -3.95
CA SER A 81 0.54 -8.48 -5.06
C SER A 81 -0.08 -9.89 -4.85
N HIS A 82 -0.48 -10.25 -3.62
CA HIS A 82 -0.71 -11.65 -3.20
C HIS A 82 -2.02 -11.92 -2.46
#